data_AF-A0A2P2JZS6-F1
#
_entry.id   AF-A0A2P2JZS6-F1
#
_cell.length_a   1.000
_cell.length_b   1.000
_cell.length_c   1.000
_cell.angle_alpha   90.00
_cell.angle_beta   90.00
_cell.angle_gamma   90.00
#
_symmetry.space_group_name_H-M   'P 1'
#
loop_
_entity.id
_entity.type
_entity.pdbx_description
1 polymer ?
#
loop_
_entity_poly.entity_id
_entity_poly.type
_entity_poly.pdbx_seq_one_letter_code
_entity_poly.pdbx_strand_id
1 'polypeptide(L)' 'MLYRTPFLVDLVNEKAGRILKLDSIKNGRAWKGMDMLIFNTWHWWTHTGRNQP' A
#
# COMPACT_ATOMS: atom_id res chain seq x y z
N MET A 1 -11.93 12.97 4.11
CA MET A 1 -11.54 11.64 4.64
C MET A 1 -10.19 11.28 4.03
N LEU A 2 -9.18 10.96 4.84
CA LEU A 2 -7.83 10.61 4.35
C LEU A 2 -7.78 9.11 4.05
N TYR A 3 -7.62 8.73 2.78
CA TYR A 3 -7.39 7.33 2.40
C TYR A 3 -5.89 7.03 2.52
N ARG A 4 -5.51 6.11 3.40
CA ARG A 4 -4.11 5.79 3.70
C ARG A 4 -3.82 4.33 3.43
N THR A 5 -2.81 4.08 2.60
CA THR A 5 -2.18 2.77 2.43
C THR A 5 -0.70 2.89 2.84
N PRO A 6 -0.11 1.83 3.45
CA PRO A 6 1.31 1.85 3.79
C PRO A 6 2.21 1.83 2.55
N PHE A 7 1.76 1.18 1.47
CA PHE A 7 2.48 1.12 0.20
C PHE A 7 1.63 1.69 -0.93
N LEU A 8 2.27 2.09 -2.03
CA LEU A 8 1.59 2.46 -3.27
C LEU A 8 0.94 1.24 -3.94
N VAL A 9 1.60 0.09 -3.81
CA VAL A 9 1.16 -1.20 -4.34
C VAL A 9 0.34 -1.97 -3.31
N ASP A 10 -0.34 -3.02 -3.75
CA ASP A 10 -1.25 -3.77 -2.91
C ASP A 10 -0.52 -4.70 -1.91
N LEU A 11 -0.86 -4.56 -0.63
CA LEU A 11 -0.53 -5.50 0.43
C LEU A 11 -1.73 -6.43 0.64
N VAL A 12 -1.56 -7.73 0.39
CA VAL A 12 -2.64 -8.72 0.42
C VAL A 12 -2.32 -9.87 1.37
N ASN A 13 -3.35 -10.50 1.93
CA ASN A 13 -3.21 -11.73 2.71
C ASN A 13 -3.48 -12.93 1.80
N GLU A 14 -2.49 -13.81 1.65
CA GLU A 14 -2.59 -15.08 0.96
C GLU A 14 -2.19 -16.24 1.87
N LYS A 15 -2.29 -17.48 1.39
CA LYS A 15 -1.92 -18.67 2.20
C LYS A 15 -0.45 -18.64 2.64
N ALA A 16 0.44 -18.05 1.85
CA ALA A 16 1.85 -17.90 2.18
C ALA A 16 2.14 -16.73 3.16
N GLY A 17 1.11 -15.99 3.58
CA GLY A 17 1.21 -14.85 4.48
C GLY A 17 0.87 -13.52 3.81
N ARG A 18 1.43 -12.44 4.37
CA ARG A 18 1.23 -11.08 3.86
C ARG A 18 2.19 -10.85 2.69
N ILE A 19 1.66 -10.58 1.51
CA ILE A 19 2.42 -10.44 0.26
C ILE A 19 2.24 -9.03 -0.30
N LEU A 20 3.35 -8.42 -0.71
CA LEU A 20 3.37 -7.17 -1.45
C LEU A 20 3.34 -7.47 -2.96
N LYS A 21 2.24 -7.14 -3.64
CA LYS A 21 2.11 -7.36 -5.09
C LYS A 21 2.61 -6.16 -5.87
N LEU A 22 3.87 -6.20 -6.26
CA LEU A 22 4.57 -5.09 -6.92
C LEU A 22 3.97 -4.67 -8.27
N ASP A 23 3.19 -5.56 -8.89
CA ASP A 23 2.51 -5.37 -10.17
C ASP A 23 1.03 -4.95 -10.00
N SER A 24 0.59 -4.59 -8.78
CA SER A 24 -0.82 -4.32 -8.49
C SER A 24 -1.04 -3.04 -7.69
N ILE A 25 -2.03 -2.24 -8.13
CA ILE A 25 -2.48 -0.98 -7.51
C ILE A 25 -4.01 -0.92 -7.39
N LYS A 26 -4.66 -2.03 -7.02
CA LYS A 26 -6.13 -2.13 -6.92
C LYS A 26 -6.72 -1.12 -5.93
N ASN A 27 -5.97 -0.77 -4.88
CA ASN A 27 -6.33 0.32 -3.95
C ASN A 27 -6.50 1.68 -4.66
N GLY A 28 -5.92 1.85 -5.85
CA GLY A 28 -6.07 3.05 -6.66
C GLY A 28 -7.50 3.38 -7.07
N ARG A 29 -8.44 2.42 -6.99
CA ARG A 29 -9.87 2.71 -7.16
C ARG A 29 -10.40 3.74 -6.16
N ALA A 30 -9.82 3.81 -4.97
CA ALA A 30 -10.21 4.78 -3.94
C ALA A 30 -9.75 6.21 -4.25
N TRP A 31 -8.81 6.38 -5.18
CA TRP A 31 -8.26 7.69 -5.57
C TRP A 31 -9.06 8.35 -6.70
N LYS A 32 -9.97 7.62 -7.35
CA LYS A 32 -10.76 8.15 -8.46
C LYS A 32 -11.62 9.33 -7.98
N GLY A 33 -11.57 10.43 -8.72
CA GLY A 33 -12.33 11.65 -8.41
C GLY A 33 -11.63 12.59 -7.42
N MET A 34 -10.40 12.28 -6.99
CA MET A 34 -9.56 13.24 -6.26
C MET A 34 -8.87 14.20 -7.23
N ASP A 35 -8.84 15.49 -6.91
CA ASP A 35 -8.15 16.51 -7.72
C ASP A 35 -6.63 16.47 -7.59
N MET A 36 -6.11 15.97 -6.46
CA MET A 36 -4.67 15.86 -6.17
C MET A 36 -4.36 14.58 -5.41
N LEU A 37 -3.25 13.93 -5.79
CA LEU A 37 -2.73 12.74 -5.13
C LEU A 37 -1.26 12.98 -4.71
N ILE A 38 -0.95 12.65 -3.46
CA ILE A 38 0.41 12.75 -2.91
C ILE A 38 0.77 11.38 -2.35
N PHE A 39 1.87 10.81 -2.85
CA PHE A 39 2.37 9.51 -2.41
C PHE A 39 3.75 9.67 -1.76
N ASN A 40 3.95 8.96 -0.66
CA ASN A 40 5.26 8.77 -0.07
C ASN A 40 5.43 7.27 0.19
N THR A 41 6.40 6.65 -0.46
CA THR A 41 6.55 5.20 -0.45
C THR A 41 7.59 4.72 0.55
N TRP A 42 8.58 5.53 0.95
CA TRP A 42 9.80 5.06 1.61
C TRP A 42 9.59 4.38 2.97
N HIS A 43 8.72 4.95 3.81
CA HIS A 43 8.66 4.65 5.25
C HIS A 43 8.64 3.16 5.59
N TRP A 44 7.88 2.34 4.86
CA TRP A 44 7.66 0.94 5.23
C TRP A 44 8.54 -0.08 4.50
N TRP A 45 9.32 0.32 3.48
CA TRP A 45 10.17 -0.63 2.72
C TRP A 45 11.30 -1.22 3.56
N THR A 46 11.79 -0.48 4.54
CA THR A 46 12.90 -0.90 5.41
C THR A 46 12.43 -1.66 6.66
N HIS A 47 11.12 -1.69 6.93
CA HIS A 47 10.57 -2.34 8.11
C HIS A 47 10.46 -3.86 7.89
N THR A 48 10.93 -4.63 8.86
CA THR A 48 10.92 -6.10 8.84
C THR A 48 10.34 -6.66 10.14
N GLY A 49 9.86 -7.91 10.10
CA GLY A 49 9.30 -8.59 11.27
C GLY A 49 8.12 -7.85 11.89
N ARG A 50 8.14 -7.69 13.22
CA ARG A 50 7.05 -7.05 14.00
C ARG A 50 6.85 -5.57 13.68
N ASN A 51 7.80 -4.94 13.00
CA ASN A 51 7.73 -3.54 12.63
C ASN A 51 7.02 -3.32 11.28
N GLN A 52 6.65 -4.39 10.56
CA GLN A 52 5.87 -4.27 9.32
C GLN A 52 4.43 -3.79 9.62
N PRO A 53 3.86 -2.92 8.76
CA PRO A 53 2.53 -2.34 8.95
C PRO A 53 1.42 -3.40 8.90
#